data_AF-A0A8H3ZMF2-F1
#
_entry.id   AF-A0A8H3ZMF2-F1
#
_cell.length_a   1.000
_cell.length_b   1.000
_cell.length_c   1.000
_cell.angle_alpha   90.00
_cell.angle_beta   90.00
_cell.angle_gamma   90.00
#
_symmetry.space_group_name_H-M   'P 1'
#
loop_
_entity.id
_entity.type
_entity.pdbx_description
1 polymer ?
#
loop_
_entity_poly.entity_id
_entity_poly.type
_entity_poly.pdbx_seq_one_letter_code
_entity_poly.pdbx_strand_id
1 'polypeptide(L)'
;MAPISLYNASIPQFKTGLTVLSRILTKASLHFPSSPDEILKATLIEGMLPLPGHVLLVSNIAKKSLTRMAGITVDVWPDDEDTVEKLIARCERTVALLDSVAPRDVDGHEGDTVEFRLGGA
;
A
#
# COMPACT_ATOMS: atom_id res chain seq x y z
N MET A 1 -29.35 9.56 4.79
CA MET A 1 -28.07 8.84 4.64
C MET A 1 -27.20 9.23 5.82
N ALA A 2 -26.69 8.26 6.58
CA ALA A 2 -25.66 8.56 7.57
C ALA A 2 -24.41 9.09 6.81
N PRO A 3 -23.70 10.10 7.33
CA PRO A 3 -22.48 10.58 6.72
C PRO A 3 -21.45 9.44 6.62
N ILE A 4 -20.69 9.40 5.53
CA ILE A 4 -19.57 8.46 5.38
C ILE A 4 -18.51 8.84 6.43
N SER A 5 -18.09 7.88 7.25
CA SER A 5 -17.00 8.09 8.22
C SER A 5 -15.62 8.02 7.56
N LEU A 6 -14.62 8.67 8.15
CA LEU A 6 -13.26 8.67 7.62
C LEU A 6 -12.69 7.25 7.49
N TYR A 7 -12.96 6.38 8.45
CA TYR A 7 -12.61 4.97 8.38
C TYR A 7 -13.21 4.30 7.14
N ASN A 8 -14.52 4.43 6.92
CA ASN A 8 -15.21 3.78 5.80
C ASN A 8 -14.76 4.31 4.44
N ALA A 9 -14.34 5.58 4.37
CA ALA A 9 -13.80 6.18 3.16
C ALA A 9 -12.35 5.75 2.84
N SER A 10 -11.60 5.22 3.80
CA SER A 10 -10.15 4.99 3.68
C SER A 10 -9.74 3.53 3.84
N ILE A 11 -9.78 2.99 5.06
CA ILE A 11 -9.17 1.69 5.42
C ILE A 11 -9.72 0.53 4.56
N PRO A 12 -11.04 0.37 4.37
CA PRO A 12 -11.56 -0.70 3.51
C PRO A 12 -11.12 -0.56 2.04
N GLN A 13 -10.90 0.66 1.56
CA GLN A 13 -10.48 0.86 0.16
C GLN A 13 -9.01 0.56 -0.06
N PHE A 14 -8.13 0.94 0.86
CA PHE A 14 -6.73 0.50 0.80
C PHE A 14 -6.64 -1.03 0.84
N LYS A 15 -7.37 -1.68 1.74
CA LYS A 15 -7.41 -3.15 1.84
C LYS A 15 -7.86 -3.80 0.54
N THR A 16 -8.94 -3.30 -0.05
CA THR A 16 -9.48 -3.83 -1.31
C THR A 16 -8.45 -3.68 -2.44
N GLY A 17 -7.85 -2.49 -2.59
CA GLY A 17 -6.83 -2.22 -3.59
C GLY A 17 -5.60 -3.13 -3.47
N LEU A 18 -5.05 -3.28 -2.26
CA LEU A 18 -3.89 -4.14 -1.99
C LEU A 18 -4.20 -5.62 -2.21
N THR A 19 -5.40 -6.07 -1.84
CA THR A 19 -5.85 -7.46 -2.08
C THR A 19 -5.96 -7.74 -3.57
N VAL A 20 -6.52 -6.81 -4.34
CA VAL A 20 -6.60 -6.92 -5.80
C VAL A 20 -5.21 -6.91 -6.43
N LEU A 21 -4.32 -6.02 -5.97
CA LEU A 21 -2.93 -5.94 -6.45
C LEU A 21 -2.17 -7.25 -6.20
N SER A 22 -2.26 -7.82 -5.00
CA SER A 22 -1.69 -9.13 -4.69
C SER A 22 -2.16 -10.21 -5.68
N ARG A 23 -3.47 -10.27 -5.95
CA ARG A 23 -4.04 -11.21 -6.93
C ARG A 23 -3.57 -10.96 -8.36
N ILE A 24 -3.35 -9.70 -8.76
CA ILE A 24 -2.80 -9.36 -10.07
C ILE A 24 -1.36 -9.85 -10.18
N LEU A 25 -0.53 -9.64 -9.15
CA LEU A 25 0.85 -10.12 -9.10
C LEU A 25 0.93 -11.64 -9.18
N THR A 26 0.05 -12.36 -8.46
CA THR A 26 -0.05 -13.83 -8.57
C THR A 26 -0.42 -14.27 -9.99
N LYS A 27 -1.37 -13.60 -10.63
CA LYS A 27 -1.73 -13.94 -12.02
C LYS A 27 -0.59 -13.67 -12.99
N ALA A 28 0.16 -12.60 -12.76
CA ALA A 28 1.31 -12.24 -13.57
C ALA A 28 2.43 -13.29 -13.45
N SER A 29 2.77 -13.76 -12.25
CA SER A 29 3.79 -14.80 -12.08
C SER A 29 3.40 -16.12 -12.74
N LEU A 30 2.11 -16.45 -12.73
CA LEU A 30 1.57 -17.62 -13.43
C LEU A 30 1.59 -17.49 -14.96
N HIS A 31 1.62 -16.26 -15.51
CA HIS A 31 1.67 -16.05 -16.95
C HIS A 31 3.05 -16.32 -17.54
N PHE A 32 4.11 -16.11 -16.76
CA PHE A 32 5.51 -16.36 -17.16
C PHE A 32 6.19 -17.38 -16.23
N PRO A 33 5.74 -18.64 -16.20
CA PRO A 33 6.15 -19.61 -15.18
C PRO A 33 7.64 -19.97 -15.22
N SER A 34 8.31 -19.78 -16.37
CA SER A 34 9.75 -20.03 -16.52
C SER A 34 10.63 -18.87 -16.06
N SER A 35 10.05 -17.66 -15.93
CA SER A 35 10.75 -16.43 -15.58
C SER A 35 9.83 -15.46 -14.82
N PRO A 36 9.27 -15.84 -13.66
CA PRO A 36 8.26 -15.03 -12.96
C PRO A 36 8.79 -13.64 -12.58
N ASP A 37 10.09 -13.52 -12.30
CA ASP A 37 10.74 -12.27 -11.90
C ASP A 37 11.04 -11.31 -13.06
N GLU A 38 10.81 -11.70 -14.32
CA GLU A 38 10.96 -10.77 -15.46
C GLU A 38 10.02 -9.56 -15.33
N ILE A 39 8.86 -9.73 -14.69
CA ILE A 39 7.90 -8.63 -14.50
C ILE A 39 8.43 -7.53 -13.56
N LEU A 40 9.42 -7.82 -12.73
CA LEU A 40 10.00 -6.82 -11.81
C LEU A 40 10.70 -5.69 -12.57
N LYS A 41 11.09 -5.93 -13.82
CA LYS A 41 11.71 -4.93 -14.70
C LYS A 41 10.69 -4.15 -15.53
N ALA A 42 9.41 -4.47 -15.44
CA ALA A 42 8.38 -3.86 -16.26
C ALA A 42 8.19 -2.37 -15.91
N THR A 43 8.19 -1.54 -16.94
CA THR A 43 7.93 -0.09 -16.89
C THR A 43 6.96 0.28 -18.01
N LEU A 44 6.08 1.27 -17.78
CA LEU A 44 5.15 1.72 -18.82
C LEU A 44 5.79 2.70 -19.80
N ILE A 45 6.67 3.57 -19.31
CA ILE A 45 7.40 4.58 -20.10
C ILE A 45 8.82 4.73 -19.54
N GLU A 46 9.71 5.32 -20.33
CA GLU A 46 11.07 5.66 -19.90
C GLU A 46 11.05 6.62 -18.70
N GLY A 47 11.90 6.37 -17.70
CA GLY A 47 12.02 7.20 -16.49
C GLY A 47 10.95 6.95 -15.42
N MET A 48 9.97 6.06 -15.65
CA MET A 48 9.01 5.63 -14.64
C MET A 48 9.63 4.60 -13.70
N LEU A 49 9.16 4.56 -12.44
CA LEU A 49 9.54 3.49 -11.52
C LEU A 49 9.13 2.12 -12.10
N PRO A 50 9.95 1.08 -11.90
CA PRO A 50 9.53 -0.27 -12.27
C PRO A 50 8.41 -0.76 -11.34
N LEU A 51 7.76 -1.86 -11.72
CA LEU A 51 6.64 -2.44 -10.98
C LEU A 51 6.88 -2.55 -9.45
N PRO A 52 8.04 -3.04 -8.95
CA PRO A 52 8.33 -3.08 -7.52
C PRO A 52 8.17 -1.71 -6.87
N GLY A 53 8.76 -0.66 -7.46
CA GLY A 53 8.68 0.71 -6.94
C GLY A 53 7.25 1.21 -6.79
N HIS A 54 6.35 0.82 -7.69
CA HIS A 54 4.92 1.13 -7.57
C HIS A 54 4.24 0.37 -6.43
N VAL A 55 4.54 -0.91 -6.24
CA VAL A 55 3.99 -1.71 -5.13
C VAL A 55 4.45 -1.14 -3.79
N LEU A 56 5.75 -0.82 -3.66
CA LEU A 56 6.32 -0.20 -2.48
C LEU A 56 5.67 1.15 -2.20
N LEU A 57 5.46 1.97 -3.23
CA LEU A 57 4.80 3.27 -3.10
C LEU A 57 3.36 3.13 -2.59
N VAL A 58 2.57 2.20 -3.13
CA VAL A 58 1.19 1.94 -2.69
C VAL A 58 1.17 1.51 -1.21
N SER A 59 2.04 0.57 -0.82
CA SER A 59 2.19 0.16 0.58
C SER A 59 2.56 1.33 1.48
N ASN A 60 3.54 2.13 1.09
CA ASN A 60 4.00 3.29 1.85
C ASN A 60 2.95 4.40 1.94
N ILE A 61 2.11 4.60 0.91
CA ILE A 61 0.98 5.53 0.96
C ILE A 61 -0.03 5.07 2.02
N ALA A 62 -0.39 3.78 2.05
CA ALA A 62 -1.30 3.26 3.06
C ALA A 62 -0.73 3.46 4.48
N LYS A 63 0.53 3.08 4.71
CA LYS A 63 1.22 3.27 6.00
C LYS A 63 1.26 4.74 6.44
N LYS A 64 1.71 5.64 5.55
CA LYS A 64 1.79 7.09 5.85
C LYS A 64 0.42 7.71 6.08
N SER A 65 -0.63 7.18 5.44
CA SER A 65 -1.99 7.67 5.66
C SER A 65 -2.47 7.38 7.08
N LEU A 66 -2.14 6.21 7.65
CA LEU A 66 -2.45 5.90 9.05
C LEU A 66 -1.78 6.88 10.02
N THR A 67 -0.47 7.13 9.82
CA THR A 67 0.26 8.08 10.64
C THR A 67 -0.27 9.50 10.51
N ARG A 68 -0.69 9.91 9.31
CA ARG A 68 -1.19 11.27 9.04
C ARG A 68 -2.61 11.50 9.54
N MET A 69 -3.51 10.53 9.35
CA MET A 69 -4.92 10.69 9.71
C MET A 69 -5.16 10.49 11.21
N ALA A 70 -4.40 9.60 11.85
CA ALA A 70 -4.72 9.10 13.18
C ALA A 70 -3.51 9.11 14.14
N GLY A 71 -2.36 9.63 13.71
CA GLY A 71 -1.13 9.58 14.51
C GLY A 71 -0.60 8.17 14.76
N ILE A 72 -1.12 7.15 14.08
CA ILE A 72 -0.74 5.75 14.30
C ILE A 72 0.71 5.57 13.86
N THR A 73 1.55 5.16 14.81
CA THR A 73 2.95 4.86 14.53
C THR A 73 3.04 3.53 13.79
N VAL A 74 3.69 3.53 12.63
CA VAL A 74 3.86 2.35 11.79
C VAL A 74 5.35 2.06 11.65
N ASP A 75 5.71 0.79 11.80
CA ASP A 75 7.10 0.35 11.67
C ASP A 75 7.69 0.69 10.29
N VAL A 76 8.97 1.06 10.29
CA VAL A 76 9.76 1.16 9.07
C VAL A 76 10.04 -0.26 8.56
N TRP A 77 9.76 -0.51 7.29
CA TRP A 77 10.02 -1.80 6.66
C TRP A 77 11.17 -1.61 5.67
N PRO A 78 12.12 -2.54 5.59
CA PRO A 78 13.12 -2.52 4.52
C PRO A 78 12.41 -2.62 3.17
N ASP A 79 13.03 -2.04 2.15
CA ASP A 79 12.55 -2.06 0.77
C ASP A 79 13.45 -3.01 -0.03
N ASP A 80 13.42 -4.30 0.34
CA ASP A 80 14.27 -5.39 -0.16
C ASP A 80 13.50 -6.41 -1.02
N GLU A 81 12.37 -6.00 -1.59
CA GLU A 81 11.53 -6.82 -2.45
C GLU A 81 12.11 -6.97 -3.87
N ASP A 82 12.87 -8.05 -4.06
CA ASP A 82 13.52 -8.44 -5.32
C ASP A 82 12.90 -9.66 -6.01
N THR A 83 11.80 -10.20 -5.47
CA THR A 83 11.00 -11.28 -6.10
C THR A 83 9.52 -10.96 -6.09
N VAL A 84 8.74 -11.59 -6.98
CA VAL A 84 7.27 -11.41 -7.00
C VAL A 84 6.62 -11.86 -5.68
N GLU A 85 7.13 -12.93 -5.06
CA GLU A 85 6.64 -13.44 -3.77
C GLU A 85 6.82 -12.41 -2.66
N LYS A 86 7.97 -11.71 -2.63
CA LYS A 86 8.20 -10.63 -1.67
C LYS A 86 7.26 -9.45 -1.89
N LEU A 87 6.94 -9.09 -3.14
CA LEU A 87 5.95 -8.05 -3.43
C LEU A 87 4.54 -8.43 -2.97
N ILE A 88 4.15 -9.69 -3.17
CA ILE A 88 2.89 -10.23 -2.66
C ILE A 88 2.87 -10.16 -1.13
N ALA A 89 3.94 -10.63 -0.48
CA ALA A 89 4.07 -10.58 0.97
C ALA A 89 4.02 -9.14 1.52
N ARG A 90 4.58 -8.15 0.79
CA ARG A 90 4.47 -6.72 1.15
C ARG A 90 3.02 -6.24 1.10
N CYS A 91 2.25 -6.65 0.10
CA CYS A 91 0.82 -6.35 0.01
C CYS A 91 0.06 -6.95 1.19
N GLU A 92 0.27 -8.23 1.48
CA GLU A 92 -0.37 -8.96 2.59
C GLU A 92 -0.02 -8.36 3.94
N ARG A 93 1.25 -8.04 4.18
CA ARG A 93 1.71 -7.35 5.40
C ARG A 93 1.03 -5.99 5.57
N THR A 94 0.80 -5.27 4.47
CA THR A 94 0.08 -3.99 4.50
C THR A 94 -1.41 -4.20 4.81
N VAL A 95 -2.04 -5.23 4.26
CA VAL A 95 -3.43 -5.58 4.61
C VAL A 95 -3.55 -5.94 6.09
N ALA A 96 -2.62 -6.75 6.63
CA ALA A 96 -2.61 -7.12 8.04
C ALA A 96 -2.45 -5.91 8.97
N LEU A 97 -1.62 -4.93 8.59
CA LEU A 97 -1.53 -3.66 9.30
C LEU A 97 -2.88 -2.92 9.30
N LEU A 98 -3.55 -2.84 8.14
CA LEU A 98 -4.85 -2.19 8.02
C LEU A 98 -5.95 -2.93 8.80
N ASP A 99 -5.85 -4.25 8.95
CA ASP A 99 -6.74 -5.06 9.78
C ASP A 99 -6.64 -4.77 11.28
N SER A 100 -5.49 -4.26 11.73
CA SER A 100 -5.30 -3.87 13.14
C SER A 100 -5.95 -2.53 13.51
N VAL A 101 -6.43 -1.76 12.53
CA VAL A 101 -7.01 -0.43 12.74
C VAL A 101 -8.53 -0.52 12.90
N ALA A 102 -9.07 0.03 13.97
CA ALA A 102 -10.50 0.09 14.22
C ALA A 102 -11.08 1.48 13.86
N PRO A 103 -12.40 1.60 13.61
CA PRO A 103 -13.04 2.89 13.33
C PRO A 103 -12.74 3.96 14.39
N ARG A 104 -12.73 3.59 15.67
CA ARG A 104 -12.42 4.49 16.79
C ARG A 104 -11.01 5.09 16.77
N ASP A 105 -10.10 4.50 16.01
CA ASP A 105 -8.72 4.98 15.91
C ASP A 105 -8.59 6.06 14.83
N VAL A 106 -9.59 6.21 13.95
CA VAL A 106 -9.51 7.08 12.75
C VAL A 106 -10.66 8.08 12.71
N ASP A 107 -11.88 7.68 13.05
CA ASP A 107 -13.04 8.55 13.08
C ASP A 107 -12.89 9.60 14.20
N GLY A 108 -13.23 10.85 13.91
CA GLY A 108 -13.03 12.00 14.81
C GLY A 108 -11.87 12.92 14.40
N HIS A 109 -11.02 12.48 13.46
CA HIS A 109 -9.91 13.25 12.92
C HIS A 109 -10.25 14.00 11.61
N GLU A 110 -11.53 14.06 11.21
CA GLU A 110 -11.96 14.66 9.94
C GLU A 110 -11.62 16.15 9.80
N GLY A 111 -11.51 16.87 10.92
CA GLY A 111 -11.19 18.29 10.96
C GLY A 111 -9.70 18.60 11.16
N ASP A 112 -8.86 17.59 11.33
CA ASP A 112 -7.46 17.79 11.68
C ASP A 112 -6.64 18.27 10.48
N THR A 113 -5.72 19.19 10.75
CA THR A 113 -4.78 19.67 9.73
C THR A 113 -3.57 18.74 9.66
N VAL A 114 -3.31 18.20 8.46
CA VAL A 114 -2.15 17.34 8.21
C VAL A 114 -1.03 18.15 7.56
N GLU A 115 0.05 18.39 8.30
CA GLU A 115 1.27 18.99 7.77
C GLU A 115 2.30 17.91 7.42
N PHE A 116 2.86 17.97 6.21
CA PHE A 116 3.97 17.11 5.82
C PHE A 116 4.90 17.83 4.84
N ARG A 117 6.19 17.49 4.88
CA ARG A 117 7.15 18.01 3.90
C ARG A 117 7.00 17.28 2.57
N LEU A 118 6.89 18.07 1.50
CA LEU A 118 6.88 17.61 0.11
C LEU A 118 8.32 17.60 -0.40
N GLY A 119 8.90 16.42 -0.58
CA GLY A 119 10.30 16.25 -0.93
C GLY A 119 11.24 16.48 0.27
N GLY A 120 12.03 15.47 0.60
CA GLY A 120 13.05 15.52 1.63
C GLY A 120 13.98 14.33 1.41
N ALA A 121 15.28 14.64 1.33
CA ALA A 121 16.39 13.72 1.04
C ALA A 121 16.42 12.50 1.97
#